data_AF-A0A4P0YE65-F1
#
_entry.id   AF-A0A4P0YE65-F1
#
_cell.length_a   1.000
_cell.length_b   1.000
_cell.length_c   1.000
_cell.angle_alpha   90.00
_cell.angle_beta   90.00
_cell.angle_gamma   90.00
#
_symmetry.space_group_name_H-M   'P 1'
#
loop_
_entity.id
_entity.type
_entity.pdbx_description
1 polymer ?
#
loop_
_entity_poly.entity_id
_entity_poly.type
_entity_poly.pdbx_seq_one_letter_code
_entity_poly.pdbx_strand_id
1 'polypeptide(L)'
;MKLPVLVVVGNNGGWGAVAGGTKALYPDGYAARAETIPATAFTTSPDFAAIAASSRAAALSVSRAEDLPGVLEEAVSLIHTRRQSVLVDVQLAR
;
A
#
# COMPACT_ATOMS: atom_id res chain seq x y z
N MET A 1 -11.08 -25.10 -9.37
CA MET A 1 -11.46 -23.67 -9.38
C MET A 1 -10.25 -22.83 -9.00
N LYS A 2 -9.88 -21.81 -9.78
CA LYS A 2 -8.93 -20.77 -9.36
C LYS A 2 -9.74 -19.49 -9.07
N LEU A 3 -9.56 -18.89 -7.90
CA LEU A 3 -10.20 -17.65 -7.47
C LEU A 3 -9.12 -16.55 -7.39
N PRO A 4 -8.67 -16.00 -8.52
CA PRO A 4 -7.73 -14.90 -8.52
C PRO A 4 -8.36 -13.65 -7.87
N VAL A 5 -7.56 -12.94 -7.06
CA VAL A 5 -7.97 -11.70 -6.39
C VAL A 5 -7.04 -10.56 -6.78
N LEU A 6 -7.60 -9.35 -6.80
CA LEU A 6 -6.85 -8.10 -6.88
C LEU A 6 -6.63 -7.58 -5.47
N VAL A 7 -5.37 -7.39 -5.06
CA VAL A 7 -5.00 -6.76 -3.80
C VAL A 7 -4.39 -5.40 -4.09
N VAL A 8 -4.94 -4.34 -3.52
CA VAL A 8 -4.41 -2.98 -3.65
C VAL A 8 -3.84 -2.55 -2.30
N VAL A 9 -2.55 -2.23 -2.27
CA VAL A 9 -1.86 -1.74 -1.07
C VAL A 9 -1.71 -0.22 -1.19
N GLY A 10 -2.43 0.53 -0.35
CA GLY A 10 -2.19 1.96 -0.17
C GLY A 10 -0.98 2.17 0.73
N ASN A 11 0.20 2.24 0.13
CA ASN A 11 1.48 2.23 0.83
C ASN A 11 1.89 3.64 1.26
N ASN A 12 1.50 4.02 2.47
CA ASN A 12 1.94 5.24 3.15
C ASN A 12 3.19 5.05 4.02
N GLY A 13 3.73 3.82 4.10
CA GLY A 13 4.91 3.51 4.90
C GLY A 13 4.73 3.64 6.42
N GLY A 14 3.53 3.44 6.96
CA GLY A 14 3.34 3.48 8.41
C GLY A 14 1.91 3.27 8.92
N TRP A 15 1.76 3.34 10.23
CA TRP A 15 0.49 3.35 10.94
C TRP A 15 -0.17 4.74 10.91
N GLY A 16 -0.61 5.18 9.73
CA GLY A 16 -1.21 6.51 9.54
C GLY A 16 -2.47 6.74 10.41
N ALA A 17 -3.32 5.73 10.58
CA ALA A 17 -4.50 5.83 11.44
C ALA A 17 -4.14 6.03 12.92
N VAL A 18 -3.08 5.38 13.40
CA VAL A 18 -2.57 5.55 14.77
C VAL A 18 -2.02 6.96 14.94
N ALA A 19 -1.16 7.40 14.01
CA ALA A 19 -0.58 8.75 14.05
C ALA A 19 -1.66 9.85 14.04
N GLY A 20 -2.64 9.74 13.14
CA GLY A 20 -3.77 10.67 13.06
C GLY A 20 -4.64 10.63 14.31
N GLY A 21 -4.97 9.42 14.81
CA GLY A 21 -5.77 9.23 16.02
C GLY A 21 -5.10 9.81 17.27
N THR A 22 -3.79 9.60 17.45
CA THR A 22 -3.04 10.17 18.57
C THR A 22 -3.06 11.70 18.56
N LYS A 23 -2.85 12.33 17.40
CA LYS A 23 -2.91 13.80 17.26
C LYS A 23 -4.32 14.33 17.53
N ALA A 24 -5.35 13.61 17.08
CA ALA A 24 -6.74 14.02 17.27
C ALA A 24 -7.19 13.94 18.74
N LEU A 25 -6.82 12.87 19.46
CA LEU A 25 -7.22 12.68 20.86
C LEU A 25 -6.37 13.48 21.85
N TYR A 26 -5.07 13.64 21.57
CA TYR A 26 -4.11 14.24 22.50
C TYR A 26 -3.30 15.36 21.80
N PRO A 27 -3.94 16.44 21.34
CA PRO A 27 -3.28 17.47 20.54
C PRO A 27 -2.09 18.13 21.24
N ASP A 28 -2.16 18.29 22.56
CA ASP A 28 -1.09 18.89 23.37
C ASP A 28 -0.12 17.87 23.97
N GLY A 29 -0.34 16.58 23.73
CA GLY A 29 0.44 15.48 24.28
C GLY A 29 1.87 15.44 23.75
N TYR A 30 2.79 14.85 24.52
CA TYR A 30 4.21 14.79 24.15
C TYR A 30 4.44 14.18 22.77
N ALA A 31 3.75 13.07 22.47
CA ALA A 31 3.83 12.41 21.17
C ALA A 31 3.38 13.33 20.02
N ALA A 32 2.33 14.14 20.21
CA ALA A 32 1.80 15.02 19.17
C ALA A 32 2.76 16.17 18.79
N ARG A 33 3.71 16.50 19.66
CA ARG A 33 4.76 17.52 19.43
C ARG A 33 5.99 16.97 18.69
N ALA A 34 6.11 15.66 18.55
CA ALA A 34 7.19 15.06 17.78
C ALA A 34 6.98 15.28 16.27
N GLU A 35 8.08 15.37 15.51
CA GLU A 35 8.05 15.48 14.04
C GLU A 35 7.25 14.32 13.43
N THR A 36 7.51 13.10 13.90
CA THR A 36 6.75 11.89 13.58
C THR A 36 6.23 11.28 14.86
N ILE A 37 4.98 10.80 14.85
CA ILE A 37 4.41 10.09 16.01
C ILE A 37 5.27 8.85 16.30
N PRO A 38 5.74 8.65 17.55
CA PRO A 38 6.59 7.52 17.87
C PRO A 38 5.93 6.17 17.52
N ALA A 39 6.74 5.23 17.06
CA ALA A 39 6.32 3.87 16.70
C ALA A 39 5.26 3.76 15.59
N THR A 40 5.04 4.80 14.78
CA THR A 40 4.11 4.74 13.63
C THR A 40 4.78 4.66 12.27
N ALA A 41 6.05 5.04 12.13
CA ALA A 41 6.75 5.02 10.84
C ALA A 41 7.42 3.66 10.57
N PHE A 42 7.31 3.18 9.32
CA PHE A 42 8.08 2.04 8.82
C PHE A 42 9.32 2.57 8.10
N THR A 43 10.42 2.71 8.84
CA THR A 43 11.71 3.14 8.29
C THR A 43 12.30 2.13 7.31
N THR A 44 11.88 0.86 7.40
CA THR A 44 12.20 -0.21 6.47
C THR A 44 10.92 -0.94 6.07
N SER A 45 10.17 -0.39 5.12
CA SER A 45 8.99 -1.08 4.57
C SER A 45 9.42 -2.23 3.66
N PRO A 46 8.80 -3.43 3.76
CA PRO A 46 9.02 -4.51 2.82
C PRO A 46 8.64 -4.11 1.38
N ASP A 47 9.29 -4.72 0.40
CA ASP A 47 8.83 -4.71 -0.98
C ASP A 47 7.69 -5.72 -1.16
N PHE A 48 6.44 -5.24 -1.03
CA PHE A 48 5.26 -6.07 -1.15
C PHE A 48 5.09 -6.65 -2.56
N ALA A 49 5.54 -5.94 -3.60
CA ALA A 49 5.48 -6.39 -4.99
C ALA A 49 6.41 -7.59 -5.21
N ALA A 50 7.64 -7.54 -4.72
CA ALA A 50 8.59 -8.64 -4.77
C ALA A 50 8.06 -9.89 -4.03
N ILE A 51 7.46 -9.71 -2.85
CA ILE A 51 6.85 -10.80 -2.08
C ILE A 51 5.70 -11.45 -2.86
N ALA A 52 4.81 -10.65 -3.44
CA ALA A 52 3.70 -11.16 -4.26
C ALA A 52 4.20 -11.92 -5.50
N ALA A 53 5.19 -11.35 -6.21
CA ALA A 53 5.80 -11.97 -7.39
C ALA A 53 6.42 -13.34 -7.05
N SER A 54 7.14 -13.44 -5.92
CA SER A 54 7.72 -14.71 -5.45
C SER A 54 6.65 -15.78 -5.16
N SER A 55 5.42 -15.36 -4.89
CA SER A 55 4.25 -16.22 -4.62
C SER A 55 3.44 -16.55 -5.88
N ARG A 56 3.99 -16.29 -7.09
CA ARG A 56 3.35 -16.47 -8.41
C ARG A 56 2.14 -15.57 -8.68
N ALA A 57 1.96 -14.50 -7.90
CA ALA A 57 1.06 -13.42 -8.27
C ALA A 57 1.76 -12.52 -9.29
N ALA A 58 0.98 -11.83 -10.13
CA ALA A 58 1.50 -10.66 -10.81
C ALA A 58 1.60 -9.51 -9.79
N ALA A 59 2.58 -8.64 -9.96
CA ALA A 59 2.81 -7.50 -9.09
C ALA A 59 3.06 -6.27 -9.94
N LEU A 60 2.32 -5.20 -9.67
CA LEU A 60 2.45 -3.90 -10.29
C LEU A 60 2.69 -2.86 -9.19
N SER A 61 3.38 -1.78 -9.51
CA SER A 61 3.59 -0.65 -8.61
C SER A 61 3.26 0.65 -9.33
N VAL A 62 2.74 1.63 -8.59
CA VAL A 62 2.40 2.95 -9.14
C VAL A 62 2.68 4.03 -8.10
N SER A 63 3.28 5.14 -8.54
CA SER A 63 3.63 6.28 -7.69
C SER A 63 3.05 7.61 -8.16
N ARG A 64 2.41 7.62 -9.34
CA ARG A 64 1.74 8.80 -9.92
C ARG A 64 0.24 8.56 -9.99
N ALA A 65 -0.54 9.56 -9.60
CA ALA A 65 -1.99 9.42 -9.51
C ALA A 65 -2.64 9.22 -10.90
N GLU A 66 -2.11 9.87 -11.92
CA GLU A 66 -2.58 9.77 -13.31
C GLU A 66 -2.36 8.39 -13.94
N ASP A 67 -1.38 7.63 -13.45
CA ASP A 67 -1.06 6.29 -13.97
C ASP A 67 -1.92 5.20 -13.32
N LEU A 68 -2.50 5.48 -12.15
CA LEU A 68 -3.28 4.51 -11.37
C LEU A 68 -4.44 3.89 -12.16
N PRO A 69 -5.27 4.62 -12.92
CA PRO A 69 -6.33 4.02 -13.73
C PRO A 69 -5.78 2.96 -14.70
N GLY A 70 -4.70 3.27 -15.42
CA GLY A 70 -4.10 2.33 -16.38
C GLY A 70 -3.51 1.08 -15.70
N VAL A 71 -2.88 1.24 -14.54
CA VAL A 71 -2.34 0.12 -13.76
C VAL A 71 -3.45 -0.80 -13.24
N LEU A 72 -4.58 -0.23 -12.81
CA LEU A 72 -5.74 -1.03 -12.38
C LEU A 72 -6.39 -1.78 -13.55
N GLU A 73 -6.48 -1.17 -14.74
CA GLU A 73 -6.95 -1.84 -15.95
C GLU A 73 -6.04 -3.02 -16.33
N GLU A 74 -4.72 -2.84 -16.27
CA GLU A 74 -3.75 -3.91 -16.48
C GLU A 74 -3.93 -5.05 -15.47
N ALA A 75 -4.08 -4.72 -14.18
CA ALA A 75 -4.28 -5.70 -13.12
C ALA A 75 -5.54 -6.56 -13.36
N VAL A 76 -6.66 -5.93 -13.73
CA VAL A 76 -7.90 -6.63 -14.07
C VAL A 76 -7.72 -7.51 -15.32
N SER A 77 -7.02 -7.01 -16.34
CA SER A 77 -6.71 -7.79 -17.55
C SER A 77 -5.90 -9.06 -17.24
N LEU A 78 -4.89 -8.98 -16.37
CA LEU A 78 -4.08 -10.12 -15.94
C LEU A 78 -4.93 -11.17 -15.21
N ILE A 79 -5.88 -10.75 -14.38
CA ILE A 79 -6.84 -11.65 -13.71
C ILE A 79 -7.70 -12.39 -14.73
N HIS A 80 -8.27 -11.67 -15.71
CA HIS A 80 -9.17 -12.26 -16.71
C HIS A 80 -8.44 -13.21 -17.67
N THR A 81 -7.26 -12.81 -18.15
CA THR A 81 -6.54 -13.52 -19.21
C THR A 81 -5.63 -14.63 -18.67
N ARG A 82 -4.92 -14.37 -17.57
CA ARG A 82 -3.93 -15.31 -16.99
C ARG A 82 -4.45 -16.09 -15.80
N ARG A 83 -5.61 -15.71 -15.24
CA ARG A 83 -6.21 -16.33 -14.03
C ARG A 83 -5.22 -16.33 -12.85
N GLN A 84 -4.42 -15.28 -12.73
CA GLN A 84 -3.45 -15.04 -11.66
C GLN A 84 -3.98 -13.98 -10.71
N SER A 85 -3.69 -14.11 -9.41
CA SER A 85 -3.89 -13.01 -8.47
C SER A 85 -2.89 -11.90 -8.78
N VAL A 86 -3.28 -10.65 -8.50
CA VAL A 86 -2.47 -9.47 -8.76
C VAL A 86 -2.38 -8.61 -7.51
N LEU A 87 -1.18 -8.15 -7.19
CA LEU A 87 -0.95 -7.08 -6.23
C LEU A 87 -0.64 -5.78 -6.97
N VAL A 88 -1.26 -4.68 -6.55
CA VAL A 88 -0.90 -3.31 -6.96
C VAL A 88 -0.42 -2.56 -5.74
N ASP A 89 0.87 -2.23 -5.69
CA ASP A 89 1.47 -1.38 -4.65
C ASP A 89 1.35 0.09 -5.05
N VAL A 90 0.49 0.84 -4.38
CA VAL A 90 0.22 2.26 -4.64
C VAL A 90 1.02 3.08 -3.64
N GLN A 91 2.11 3.69 -4.09
CA GLN A 91 2.89 4.59 -3.25
C GLN A 91 2.13 5.89 -3.03
N LEU A 92 1.86 6.19 -1.76
CA LEU A 92 1.17 7.41 -1.36
C LEU A 92 2.18 8.51 -1.05
N ALA A 93 1.82 9.76 -1.36
CA ALA A 93 2.58 10.91 -0.91
C ALA A 93 2.68 10.92 0.62
N ARG A 94 3.84 11.29 1.15
CA ARG A 94 4.12 11.43 2.59
C ARG A 94 3.96 12.86 3.05
#